data_AF-A0A6I5X6X8-F1
#
_entry.id   AF-A0A6I5X6X8-F1
#
_cell.length_a   1.000
_cell.length_b   1.000
_cell.length_c   1.000
_cell.angle_alpha   90.00
_cell.angle_beta   90.00
_cell.angle_gamma   90.00
#
_symmetry.space_group_name_H-M   'P 1'
#
loop_
_entity.id
_entity.type
_entity.pdbx_description
1 polymer ?
#
loop_
_entity_poly.entity_id
_entity_poly.type
_entity_poly.pdbx_seq_one_letter_code
_entity_poly.pdbx_strand_id
1 'polypeptide(L)'
;MARPTRLSLFNPQTGITSLISKTVHLAAGGKVREGSDVLQTITGTLPGAAIADLLVVGDRTATFEVTYGLTDTTSQLRSVVLKGPFYAGSTSTYTLHLTSLSQAVAITRP
;
A
#
# COMPACT_ATOMS: atom_id res chain seq x y z
N MET A 1 -10.37 -15.92 13.63
CA MET A 1 -9.47 -15.18 12.72
C MET A 1 -9.40 -13.73 13.17
N ALA A 2 -8.21 -13.22 13.51
CA ALA A 2 -8.03 -11.82 13.87
C ALA A 2 -8.03 -10.95 12.61
N ARG A 3 -8.86 -9.90 12.58
CA ARG A 3 -8.86 -8.90 11.50
C ARG A 3 -7.73 -7.89 11.72
N PRO A 4 -7.10 -7.36 10.68
CA PRO A 4 -6.05 -6.35 10.83
C PRO A 4 -6.62 -5.11 11.51
N THR A 5 -5.91 -4.62 12.52
CA THR A 5 -6.24 -3.36 13.19
C THR A 5 -5.52 -2.21 12.50
N ARG A 6 -6.04 -0.98 12.61
CA ARG A 6 -5.37 0.21 12.02
C ARG A 6 -3.91 0.32 12.41
N LEU A 7 -3.56 0.00 13.67
CA LEU A 7 -2.18 0.04 14.15
C LEU A 7 -1.28 -1.00 13.47
N SER A 8 -1.82 -2.19 13.18
CA SER A 8 -1.04 -3.27 12.53
C SER A 8 -0.65 -2.93 11.08
N LEU A 9 -1.39 -2.06 10.39
CA LEU A 9 -1.08 -1.64 9.02
C LEU A 9 0.18 -0.76 8.93
N PHE A 10 0.57 -0.11 10.03
CA PHE A 10 1.77 0.73 10.10
C PHE A 10 2.95 0.04 10.78
N ASN A 11 2.84 -1.27 11.08
CA ASN A 11 3.97 -2.03 11.59
C ASN A 11 5.09 -2.08 10.53
N PRO A 12 6.35 -1.72 10.85
CA PRO A 12 7.41 -1.67 9.85
C PRO A 12 7.78 -3.05 9.29
N GLN A 13 7.52 -4.13 10.03
CA GLN A 13 7.84 -5.49 9.61
C GLN A 13 6.68 -6.22 8.94
N THR A 14 5.44 -5.94 9.36
CA THR A 14 4.26 -6.68 8.89
C THR A 14 3.19 -5.81 8.24
N GLY A 15 3.37 -4.49 8.21
CA GLY A 15 2.44 -3.50 7.67
C GLY A 15 2.67 -3.17 6.20
N ILE A 16 2.08 -2.06 5.74
CA ILE A 16 2.08 -1.63 4.33
C ILE A 16 3.49 -1.41 3.78
N THR A 17 4.41 -0.88 4.59
CA THR A 17 5.80 -0.66 4.18
C THR A 17 6.57 -1.96 3.95
N SER A 18 6.15 -3.06 4.59
CA SER A 18 6.74 -4.38 4.35
C SER A 18 6.44 -4.95 2.96
N LEU A 19 5.42 -4.43 2.27
CA LEU A 19 5.14 -4.81 0.89
C LEU A 19 6.20 -4.25 -0.08
N ILE A 20 6.81 -3.11 0.25
CA ILE A 20 7.82 -2.48 -0.62
C ILE A 20 9.00 -3.45 -0.80
N SER A 21 9.47 -4.09 0.28
CA SER A 21 10.57 -5.07 0.21
C SER A 21 10.20 -6.39 -0.46
N LYS A 22 8.90 -6.66 -0.64
CA LYS A 22 8.38 -7.84 -1.33
C LYS A 22 8.00 -7.56 -2.78
N THR A 23 8.10 -6.31 -3.23
CA THR A 23 7.75 -5.92 -4.60
C THR A 23 8.87 -6.28 -5.55
N VAL A 24 8.50 -6.92 -6.65
CA VAL A 24 9.41 -7.31 -7.73
C VAL A 24 9.03 -6.62 -9.03
N HIS A 25 9.94 -6.64 -10.01
CA HIS A 25 9.77 -5.95 -11.30
C HIS A 25 9.49 -4.46 -11.14
N LEU A 26 10.26 -3.81 -10.27
CA LEU A 26 10.16 -2.37 -10.01
C LEU A 26 10.47 -1.58 -11.27
N ALA A 27 9.59 -0.64 -11.60
CA ALA A 27 9.78 0.31 -12.69
C ALA A 27 9.38 1.71 -12.23
N ALA A 28 10.12 2.72 -12.68
CA ALA A 28 9.72 4.11 -12.50
C ALA A 28 8.49 4.37 -13.37
N GLY A 29 7.44 4.90 -12.76
CA GLY A 29 6.24 5.36 -13.46
C GLY A 29 6.30 6.85 -13.76
N GLY A 30 5.14 7.40 -14.12
CA GLY A 30 4.98 8.83 -14.36
C GLY A 30 4.85 9.66 -13.07
N LYS A 31 4.62 10.95 -13.25
CA LYS A 31 4.23 11.84 -12.15
C LYS A 31 2.71 11.89 -12.02
N VAL A 32 2.20 11.80 -10.81
CA VAL A 32 0.76 11.95 -10.52
C VAL A 32 0.57 13.10 -9.55
N ARG A 33 -0.43 13.95 -9.81
CA ARG A 33 -0.80 15.03 -8.89
C ARG A 33 -1.80 14.51 -7.86
N GLU A 34 -1.48 14.62 -6.58
CA GLU A 34 -2.35 14.28 -5.47
C GLU A 34 -2.53 15.53 -4.60
N GLY A 35 -3.67 16.22 -4.77
CA GLY A 35 -3.92 17.51 -4.13
C GLY A 35 -2.92 18.59 -4.57
N SER A 36 -2.17 19.14 -3.61
CA SER A 36 -1.11 20.12 -3.85
C SER A 36 0.21 19.49 -4.28
N ASP A 37 0.39 18.20 -4.05
CA ASP A 37 1.67 17.53 -4.21
C ASP A 37 1.76 16.84 -5.58
N VAL A 38 2.98 16.81 -6.13
CA VAL A 38 3.31 15.98 -7.29
C VAL A 38 4.13 14.79 -6.79
N LEU A 39 3.62 13.60 -7.05
CA LEU A 39 4.20 12.34 -6.63
C LEU A 39 4.94 11.67 -7.79
N GLN A 40 6.15 11.20 -7.55
CA GLN A 40 6.76 10.18 -8.41
C GLN A 40 6.08 8.86 -8.17
N THR A 41 5.73 8.15 -9.23
CA THR A 41 5.20 6.79 -9.10
C THR A 41 6.27 5.75 -9.31
N ILE A 42 6.21 4.67 -8.53
CA ILE A 42 6.98 3.46 -8.75
C ILE A 42 5.99 2.32 -8.86
N THR A 43 6.04 1.59 -9.96
CA THR A 43 5.18 0.44 -10.21
C THR A 43 5.93 -0.85 -9.94
N GLY A 44 5.21 -1.92 -9.62
CA GLY A 44 5.77 -3.26 -9.55
C GLY A 44 4.68 -4.30 -9.37
N THR A 45 5.12 -5.50 -8.99
CA THR A 45 4.22 -6.63 -8.76
C THR A 45 4.46 -7.26 -7.40
N LEU A 46 3.39 -7.75 -6.80
CA LEU A 46 3.39 -8.38 -5.49
C LEU A 46 2.82 -9.80 -5.58
N PRO A 47 3.41 -10.77 -4.86
CA PRO A 47 2.80 -12.08 -4.69
C PRO A 47 1.55 -11.96 -3.83
N GLY A 48 0.46 -12.63 -4.25
CA GLY A 48 -0.82 -12.59 -3.55
C GLY A 48 -0.75 -13.04 -2.10
N ALA A 49 0.19 -13.92 -1.75
CA ALA A 49 0.47 -14.30 -0.36
C ALA A 49 0.77 -13.09 0.53
N ALA A 50 1.58 -12.12 0.06
CA ALA A 50 1.90 -10.92 0.83
C ALA A 50 0.67 -10.02 1.05
N ILE A 51 -0.21 -9.95 0.06
CA ILE A 51 -1.48 -9.20 0.14
C ILE A 51 -2.43 -9.87 1.14
N ALA A 52 -2.59 -11.19 1.04
CA ALA A 52 -3.45 -11.97 1.93
C ALA A 52 -2.95 -11.97 3.38
N ASP A 53 -1.64 -11.94 3.61
CA ASP A 53 -1.07 -11.85 4.96
C ASP A 53 -1.37 -10.49 5.60
N LEU A 54 -1.31 -9.40 4.83
CA LEU A 54 -1.55 -8.03 5.33
C LEU A 54 -3.03 -7.70 5.49
N LEU A 55 -3.81 -7.90 4.42
CA LEU A 55 -5.21 -7.45 4.34
C LEU A 55 -6.21 -8.55 4.73
N VAL A 56 -5.74 -9.80 4.91
CA VAL A 56 -6.59 -10.97 5.20
C VAL A 56 -7.63 -11.20 4.10
N VAL A 57 -7.28 -10.81 2.86
CA VAL A 57 -8.10 -10.92 1.65
C VAL A 57 -7.19 -10.99 0.42
N GLY A 58 -7.68 -11.61 -0.66
CA GLY A 58 -6.95 -11.78 -1.91
C GLY A 58 -6.51 -13.21 -2.19
N ASP A 59 -6.42 -13.53 -3.47
CA ASP A 59 -5.92 -14.82 -3.94
C ASP A 59 -4.42 -14.95 -3.67
N ARG A 60 -4.05 -15.90 -2.80
CA ARG A 60 -2.65 -16.16 -2.42
C ARG A 60 -1.76 -16.59 -3.59
N THR A 61 -2.35 -17.18 -4.62
CA THR A 61 -1.62 -17.76 -5.75
C THR A 61 -1.48 -16.79 -6.93
N ALA A 62 -2.27 -15.72 -6.92
CA ALA A 62 -2.26 -14.71 -7.96
C ALA A 62 -1.13 -13.67 -7.77
N THR A 63 -0.98 -12.81 -8.77
CA THR A 63 -0.11 -11.64 -8.75
C THR A 63 -0.95 -10.37 -8.68
N PHE A 64 -0.46 -9.39 -7.92
CA PHE A 64 -1.09 -8.08 -7.78
C PHE A 64 -0.19 -7.00 -8.36
N GLU A 65 -0.77 -6.05 -9.07
CA GLU A 65 -0.08 -4.83 -9.50
C GLU A 65 -0.06 -3.86 -8.31
N VAL A 66 1.09 -3.20 -8.12
CA VAL A 66 1.22 -2.13 -7.11
C VAL A 66 1.79 -0.88 -7.74
N THR A 67 1.27 0.28 -7.33
CA THR A 67 1.82 1.59 -7.62
C THR A 67 2.01 2.37 -6.33
N TYR A 68 3.24 2.79 -6.06
CA TYR A 68 3.63 3.62 -4.93
C TYR A 68 3.77 5.07 -5.38
N GLY A 69 3.12 6.00 -4.69
CA GLY A 69 3.31 7.44 -4.88
C GLY A 69 4.22 8.01 -3.81
N LEU A 70 5.34 8.61 -4.23
CA LEU A 70 6.38 9.18 -3.38
C LEU A 70 6.51 10.68 -3.60
N THR A 71 6.71 11.46 -2.54
CA THR A 71 7.00 12.90 -2.68
C THR A 71 8.34 13.13 -3.40
N ASP A 72 8.38 14.09 -4.32
CA ASP A 72 9.60 14.42 -5.08
C ASP A 72 10.77 14.86 -4.17
N THR A 73 10.49 15.61 -3.09
CA THR A 73 11.54 16.22 -2.25
C THR A 73 12.11 15.30 -1.19
N THR A 74 11.28 14.45 -0.58
CA THR A 74 11.65 13.67 0.62
C THR A 74 11.47 12.17 0.45
N SER A 75 11.02 11.71 -0.74
CA SER A 75 10.72 10.30 -1.02
C SER A 75 9.79 9.67 0.02
N GLN A 76 8.86 10.46 0.58
CA GLN A 76 7.88 9.96 1.53
C GLN A 76 6.74 9.27 0.80
N LEU A 77 6.37 8.09 1.27
CA LEU A 77 5.22 7.35 0.74
C LEU A 77 3.91 8.07 1.08
N ARG A 78 3.16 8.46 0.06
CA ARG A 78 1.87 9.17 0.17
C ARG A 78 0.70 8.34 -0.30
N SER A 79 0.90 7.49 -1.29
CA SER A 79 -0.15 6.64 -1.82
C SER A 79 0.34 5.26 -2.18
N VAL A 80 -0.53 4.28 -2.00
CA VAL A 80 -0.34 2.90 -2.46
C VAL A 80 -1.62 2.46 -3.16
N VAL A 81 -1.51 2.16 -4.45
CA VAL A 81 -2.60 1.60 -5.25
C VAL A 81 -2.28 0.13 -5.50
N LEU A 82 -3.14 -0.76 -5.02
CA LEU A 82 -3.04 -2.19 -5.23
C LEU A 82 -4.17 -2.63 -6.14
N LYS A 83 -3.86 -3.39 -7.19
CA LYS A 83 -4.85 -3.89 -8.14
C LYS A 83 -4.66 -5.38 -8.37
N GLY A 84 -5.73 -6.14 -8.22
CA GLY A 84 -5.69 -7.57 -8.42
C GLY A 84 -6.95 -8.28 -7.93
N PRO A 85 -6.92 -9.62 -7.90
CA PRO A 85 -8.06 -10.45 -7.53
C PRO A 85 -8.21 -10.53 -5.99
N PHE A 86 -8.73 -9.46 -5.40
CA PHE A 86 -9.05 -9.43 -3.96
C PHE A 86 -10.21 -10.37 -3.62
N TYR A 87 -11.17 -10.50 -4.54
CA TYR A 87 -12.35 -11.34 -4.41
C TYR A 87 -12.47 -12.25 -5.65
N ALA A 88 -13.02 -13.45 -5.46
CA ALA A 88 -13.14 -14.42 -6.53
C ALA A 88 -13.98 -13.86 -7.70
N GLY A 89 -13.48 -14.04 -8.93
CA GLY A 89 -14.20 -13.66 -10.15
C GLY A 89 -14.16 -12.17 -10.50
N SER A 90 -13.38 -11.34 -9.81
CA SER A 90 -13.26 -9.90 -10.16
C SER A 90 -11.92 -9.29 -9.77
N THR A 91 -11.41 -8.39 -10.62
CA THR A 91 -10.28 -7.53 -10.29
C THR A 91 -10.79 -6.30 -9.55
N SER A 92 -10.21 -6.01 -8.38
CA SER A 92 -10.55 -4.82 -7.59
C SER A 92 -9.31 -3.96 -7.38
N THR A 93 -9.54 -2.67 -7.13
CA THR A 93 -8.49 -1.71 -6.81
C THR A 93 -8.66 -1.23 -5.37
N TYR A 94 -7.59 -1.35 -4.58
CA TYR A 94 -7.50 -0.80 -3.24
C TYR A 94 -6.52 0.35 -3.24
N THR A 95 -7.01 1.55 -2.92
CA THR A 95 -6.18 2.74 -2.80
C THR A 95 -6.02 3.12 -1.33
N LEU A 96 -4.78 3.21 -0.88
CA LEU A 96 -4.42 3.68 0.45
C LEU A 96 -3.75 5.05 0.30
N HIS A 97 -4.33 6.06 0.95
CA HIS A 97 -3.74 7.38 1.08
C HIS A 97 -3.16 7.53 2.49
N LEU A 98 -1.86 7.83 2.56
CA LEU A 98 -1.10 8.01 3.79
C LEU A 98 -0.87 9.50 4.05
N THR A 99 -1.73 10.06 4.88
CA THR A 99 -1.63 11.46 5.35
C THR A 99 -1.00 11.52 6.74
N SER A 100 -0.20 12.55 7.00
CA SER A 100 0.34 12.86 8.33
C SER A 100 1.15 11.74 9.03
N LEU A 101 2.08 11.09 8.31
CA LEU A 101 2.95 10.02 8.84
C LEU A 101 3.83 10.41 10.04
N SER A 102 3.97 11.70 10.34
CA SER A 102 4.82 12.25 11.40
C SER A 102 4.06 13.01 12.49
N GLN A 103 2.73 13.01 12.48
CA GLN A 103 1.94 13.67 13.53
C GLN A 103 1.52 12.67 14.61
N ALA A 104 1.86 12.99 15.86
CA ALA A 104 1.33 12.26 17.01
C ALA A 104 -0.19 12.45 17.07
N VAL A 105 -0.94 11.37 16.96
CA VAL A 105 -2.40 11.39 17.12
C VAL A 105 -2.72 11.22 18.60
N ALA A 106 -3.38 12.21 19.21
CA ALA A 106 -3.90 12.07 20.55
C ALA A 106 -5.07 11.07 20.56
N ILE A 107 -4.90 9.94 21.26
CA ILE A 107 -5.98 8.98 21.49
C ILE A 107 -6.63 9.34 22.83
N THR A 108 -7.77 10.03 22.78
CA THR A 108 -8.62 10.23 23.97
C THR A 108 -9.55 9.03 24.15
N ARG A 109 -9.74 8.60 25.40
CA ARG A 109 -10.72 7.57 25.75
C ARG A 109 -12.14 8.15 25.51
N PRO A 110 -13.11 7.38 24.97
CA PRO A 110 -14.46 7.88 24.69
C PRO A 110 -15.16 8.45 25.93
#